data_AF-A0A929DP04-F1
#
_entry.id   AF-A0A929DP04-F1
#
_cell.length_a   1.000
_cell.length_b   1.000
_cell.length_c   1.000
_cell.angle_alpha   90.00
_cell.angle_beta   90.00
_cell.angle_gamma   90.00
#
_symmetry.space_group_name_H-M   'P 1'
#
loop_
_entity.id
_entity.type
_entity.pdbx_description
1 polymer ?
#
loop_
_entity_poly.entity_id
_entity_poly.type
_entity_poly.pdbx_seq_one_letter_code
_entity_poly.pdbx_strand_id
1 'polypeptide(L)'
;MAVMDFIEGPDLRDVVRSGDVASWEDVIRIALELANIIRTAHRLPERVLHRDIRPSNVMLDRFYTNPSEWEVVVLDFDLSWYRGAVGLSVHDASTISGYLAPEQLTADSSISTRNALVDSFGLGMTLYFLRTGNDPQYLQHKHADWEEVLRDSVAGYPCSSWQSLPARYARLIKNCTRDQQHERWDMAQVAGELTRLSLAVREPERVLATDMWVEEVVTHAASALDDNPVTWDQDAQAAMIRLPRGLQIRVVAREPERKLEASVEWSGTGTQEYKSVKKYLPDMCKRASAALRKGRWKLHGEPKYTTASAFCSAEIAVNLVRSNSQAASEALIRAVKAMRFQ
;
A
#
# COMPACT_ATOMS: atom_id res chain seq x y z
N MET A 1 5.64 26.58 29.90
CA MET A 1 6.02 27.23 28.62
C MET A 1 7.35 26.65 28.22
N ALA A 2 7.34 25.76 27.22
CA ALA A 2 8.57 25.34 26.57
C ALA A 2 8.99 26.47 25.61
N VAL A 3 10.29 26.77 25.52
CA VAL A 3 10.85 27.67 24.51
C VAL A 3 11.49 26.77 23.46
N MET A 4 11.07 26.93 22.21
CA MET A 4 11.63 26.22 21.06
C MET A 4 12.05 27.23 19.99
N ASP A 5 12.95 26.83 19.11
CA ASP A 5 13.34 27.63 17.97
C ASP A 5 12.11 27.91 17.09
N PHE A 6 12.05 29.11 16.52
CA PHE A 6 11.00 29.46 15.57
C PHE A 6 11.22 28.66 14.28
N ILE A 7 10.21 27.89 13.88
CA ILE A 7 10.24 27.11 12.64
C ILE A 7 9.66 27.97 11.52
N GLU A 8 10.46 28.18 10.47
CA GLU A 8 10.09 29.06 9.36
C GLU A 8 9.34 28.27 8.28
N GLY A 9 8.08 27.93 8.57
CA GLY A 9 7.22 27.26 7.60
C GLY A 9 5.83 26.92 8.11
N PRO A 10 4.97 26.41 7.22
CA PRO A 10 3.61 25.98 7.55
C PRO A 10 3.59 24.65 8.31
N ASP A 11 2.48 24.40 9.02
CA ASP A 11 2.17 23.06 9.49
C ASP A 11 1.67 22.17 8.33
N LEU A 12 1.68 20.85 8.56
CA LEU A 12 1.33 19.88 7.52
C LEU A 12 -0.13 19.99 7.08
N ARG A 13 -1.02 20.50 7.93
CA ARG A 13 -2.43 20.71 7.57
C ARG A 13 -2.54 21.79 6.52
N ASP A 14 -1.85 22.90 6.73
CA ASP A 14 -1.89 24.04 5.83
C ASP A 14 -1.30 23.69 4.47
N VAL A 15 -0.16 22.97 4.42
CA VAL A 15 0.49 22.62 3.14
C VAL A 15 -0.33 21.64 2.29
N VAL A 16 -1.02 20.70 2.94
CA VAL A 16 -1.90 19.76 2.23
C VAL A 16 -3.15 20.49 1.72
N ARG A 17 -3.70 21.42 2.50
CA ARG A 17 -4.89 22.19 2.11
C ARG A 17 -4.62 23.23 1.03
N SER A 18 -3.43 23.83 1.00
CA SER A 18 -3.03 24.71 -0.11
C SER A 18 -2.76 23.92 -1.40
N GLY A 19 -2.48 22.61 -1.28
CA GLY A 19 -2.11 21.76 -2.41
C GLY A 19 -0.63 21.85 -2.77
N ASP A 20 0.19 22.53 -1.96
CA ASP A 20 1.62 22.71 -2.23
C ASP A 20 2.40 21.39 -2.07
N VAL A 21 1.90 20.42 -1.30
CA VAL A 21 2.34 19.02 -1.35
C VAL A 21 1.24 18.08 -1.82
N ALA A 22 1.20 17.83 -3.12
CA ALA A 22 0.27 16.90 -3.75
C ALA A 22 0.95 15.69 -4.42
N SER A 23 2.23 15.79 -4.77
CA SER A 23 2.95 14.73 -5.49
C SER A 23 3.15 13.50 -4.62
N TRP A 24 3.25 12.31 -5.24
CA TRP A 24 3.63 11.11 -4.51
C TRP A 24 5.05 11.18 -3.94
N GLU A 25 5.94 11.90 -4.61
CA GLU A 25 7.32 12.08 -4.12
C GLU A 25 7.33 12.87 -2.81
N ASP A 26 6.58 13.97 -2.73
CA ASP A 26 6.50 14.77 -1.50
C ASP A 26 5.76 14.02 -0.39
N VAL A 27 4.61 13.42 -0.69
CA VAL A 27 3.83 12.67 0.31
C VAL A 27 4.66 11.54 0.92
N ILE A 28 5.38 10.78 0.10
CA ILE A 28 6.24 9.70 0.59
C ILE A 28 7.49 10.25 1.30
N ARG A 29 8.05 11.38 0.86
CA ARG A 29 9.17 12.06 1.57
C ARG A 29 8.75 12.45 2.98
N ILE A 30 7.65 13.19 3.14
CA ILE A 30 7.12 13.60 4.46
C ILE A 30 6.86 12.37 5.32
N ALA A 31 6.12 11.39 4.77
CA ALA A 31 5.78 10.18 5.49
C ALA A 31 7.03 9.43 6.00
N LEU A 32 8.05 9.29 5.16
CA LEU A 32 9.29 8.60 5.51
C LEU A 32 10.10 9.34 6.57
N GLU A 33 10.21 10.67 6.46
CA GLU A 33 10.87 11.50 7.48
C GLU A 33 10.15 11.41 8.81
N LEU A 34 8.82 11.54 8.83
CA LEU A 34 8.00 11.35 10.03
C LEU A 34 8.25 9.99 10.68
N ALA A 35 8.15 8.91 9.90
CA ALA A 35 8.38 7.55 10.39
C ALA A 35 9.79 7.41 10.99
N ASN A 36 10.81 8.02 10.37
CA ASN A 36 12.18 7.98 10.86
C ASN A 36 12.40 8.79 12.15
N ILE A 37 11.79 9.98 12.27
CA ILE A 37 11.85 10.82 13.47
C ILE A 37 11.21 10.06 14.65
N ILE A 38 9.99 9.55 14.47
CA ILE A 38 9.27 8.78 15.49
C ILE A 38 10.05 7.50 15.87
N ARG A 39 10.56 6.77 14.88
CA ARG A 39 11.38 5.57 15.11
C ARG A 39 12.64 5.88 15.92
N THR A 40 13.25 7.05 15.71
CA THR A 40 14.44 7.47 16.47
C THR A 40 14.06 7.76 17.92
N ALA A 41 12.97 8.51 18.16
CA ALA A 41 12.45 8.75 19.51
C ALA A 41 12.13 7.44 20.26
N HIS A 42 11.54 6.47 19.57
CA HIS A 42 11.23 5.14 20.13
C HIS A 42 12.46 4.31 20.51
N ARG A 43 13.63 4.62 19.93
CA ARG A 43 14.90 3.90 20.12
C ARG A 43 15.81 4.55 21.16
N LEU A 44 15.46 5.73 21.67
CA LEU A 44 16.21 6.36 22.75
C LEU A 44 16.26 5.45 23.99
N PRO A 45 17.33 5.52 24.80
CA PRO A 45 17.46 4.73 26.04
C PRO A 45 16.25 4.91 26.96
N GLU A 46 15.84 6.17 27.12
CA GLU A 46 14.53 6.53 27.64
C GLU A 46 13.58 6.66 26.44
N ARG A 47 12.82 5.60 26.17
CA ARG A 47 11.88 5.56 25.04
C ARG A 47 10.90 6.74 25.16
N VAL A 48 10.93 7.61 24.18
CA VAL A 48 9.98 8.73 24.06
C VAL A 48 8.87 8.33 23.10
N LEU A 49 7.61 8.51 23.49
CA LEU A 49 6.43 8.34 22.63
C LEU A 49 5.85 9.71 22.30
N HIS A 50 5.32 9.89 21.09
CA HIS A 50 4.69 11.16 20.73
C HIS A 50 3.26 11.26 21.26
N ARG A 51 2.44 10.23 21.03
CA ARG A 51 1.03 10.06 21.42
C ARG A 51 0.02 11.05 20.84
N ASP A 52 0.44 12.01 20.02
CA ASP A 52 -0.45 12.98 19.36
C ASP A 52 0.06 13.29 17.95
N ILE A 53 0.32 12.24 17.16
CA ILE A 53 0.78 12.41 15.78
C ILE A 53 -0.41 12.81 14.93
N ARG A 54 -0.38 14.06 14.45
CA ARG A 54 -1.40 14.66 13.60
C ARG A 54 -0.81 15.82 12.79
N PRO A 55 -1.47 16.27 11.71
CA PRO A 55 -0.93 17.29 10.83
C PRO A 55 -0.53 18.62 11.52
N SER A 56 -1.24 19.06 12.56
CA SER A 56 -0.91 20.31 13.27
C SER A 56 0.36 20.24 14.12
N ASN A 57 0.86 19.03 14.40
CA ASN A 57 2.07 18.81 15.21
C ASN A 57 3.29 18.50 14.33
N VAL A 58 3.17 18.76 13.03
CA VAL A 58 4.23 18.55 12.03
C VAL A 58 4.39 19.83 11.25
N MET A 59 5.60 20.37 11.20
CA MET A 59 5.95 21.56 10.42
C MET A 59 6.95 21.22 9.32
N LEU A 60 6.92 21.99 8.23
CA LEU A 60 7.93 21.94 7.18
C LEU A 60 8.84 23.16 7.31
N ASP A 61 10.00 23.00 7.96
CA ASP A 61 10.95 24.09 8.14
C ASP A 61 11.55 24.54 6.80
N ARG A 62 11.84 25.83 6.67
CA ARG A 62 12.40 26.49 5.48
C ARG A 62 11.56 26.33 4.20
N PHE A 63 10.28 25.95 4.33
CA PHE A 63 9.39 25.70 3.20
C PHE A 63 9.27 26.89 2.24
N TYR A 64 9.12 28.11 2.79
CA TYR A 64 8.96 29.32 1.99
C TYR A 64 10.28 29.81 1.38
N THR A 65 11.40 29.53 2.04
CA THR A 65 12.73 30.00 1.63
C THR A 65 13.44 29.03 0.70
N ASN A 66 13.16 27.72 0.82
CA ASN A 66 13.76 26.67 0.02
C ASN A 66 12.75 25.52 -0.22
N PRO A 67 11.80 25.68 -1.17
CA PRO A 67 10.73 24.71 -1.41
C PRO A 67 11.23 23.30 -1.81
N SER A 68 12.48 23.17 -2.25
CA SER A 68 13.08 21.89 -2.63
C SER A 68 13.78 21.18 -1.47
N GLU A 69 14.18 21.90 -0.41
CA GLU A 69 15.00 21.39 0.71
C GLU A 69 14.41 21.72 2.08
N TRP A 70 13.08 21.67 2.20
CA TRP A 70 12.42 21.74 3.50
C TRP A 70 12.72 20.50 4.36
N GLU A 71 12.61 20.66 5.68
CA GLU A 71 12.80 19.59 6.67
C GLU A 71 11.52 19.35 7.47
N VAL A 72 11.19 18.09 7.71
CA VAL A 72 10.09 17.75 8.62
C VAL A 72 10.54 17.97 10.08
N VAL A 73 9.81 18.83 10.79
CA VAL A 73 9.97 19.05 12.23
C VAL A 73 8.72 18.57 12.95
N VAL A 74 8.89 17.73 13.97
CA VAL A 74 7.79 17.18 14.78
C VAL A 74 7.75 17.88 16.13
N LEU A 75 6.58 18.39 16.50
CA LEU A 75 6.34 19.17 17.71
C LEU A 75 5.81 18.29 18.86
N ASP A 76 5.88 18.80 20.08
CA ASP A 76 5.10 18.33 21.24
C ASP A 76 5.23 16.82 21.59
N PHE A 77 6.45 16.29 21.60
CA PHE A 77 6.70 14.95 22.16
C PHE A 77 6.31 14.86 23.63
N ASP A 78 5.51 13.84 23.99
CA ASP A 78 5.16 13.40 25.36
C ASP A 78 4.61 14.48 26.33
N LEU A 79 4.18 15.66 25.82
CA LEU A 79 3.56 16.72 26.64
C LEU A 79 2.03 16.53 26.83
N SER A 80 1.40 15.60 26.11
CA SER A 80 -0.06 15.43 26.04
C SER A 80 -0.68 14.57 27.15
N TRP A 81 0.10 14.05 28.12
CA TRP A 81 -0.48 13.27 29.24
C TRP A 81 -1.28 14.11 30.25
N TYR A 82 -1.24 15.45 30.15
CA TYR A 82 -2.10 16.31 30.96
C TYR A 82 -3.56 16.24 30.49
N ARG A 83 -4.31 15.29 31.06
CA ARG A 83 -5.79 15.15 30.99
C ARG A 83 -6.59 16.44 31.32
N GLY A 84 -5.93 17.55 31.68
CA GLY A 84 -6.54 18.79 32.14
C GLY A 84 -6.37 20.00 31.21
N ALA A 85 -5.70 19.88 30.06
CA ALA A 85 -5.49 21.00 29.12
C ALA A 85 -6.46 20.92 27.95
N VAL A 86 -7.77 21.05 28.19
CA VAL A 86 -8.77 21.11 27.12
C VAL A 86 -9.57 22.40 27.24
N GLY A 87 -8.96 23.48 26.73
CA GLY A 87 -9.67 24.66 26.24
C GLY A 87 -9.95 24.55 24.73
N LEU A 88 -10.29 23.34 24.26
CA LEU A 88 -10.55 23.07 22.85
C LEU A 88 -12.05 23.23 22.56
N SER A 89 -12.39 23.81 21.41
CA SER A 89 -13.77 23.84 20.94
C SER A 89 -14.27 22.41 20.67
N VAL A 90 -15.58 22.18 20.74
CA VAL A 90 -16.18 20.85 20.49
C VAL A 90 -15.80 20.32 19.09
N HIS A 91 -15.64 21.20 18.11
CA HIS A 91 -15.17 20.84 16.77
C HIS A 91 -13.72 20.35 16.76
N ASP A 92 -12.80 21.07 17.42
CA ASP A 92 -11.39 20.67 17.48
C ASP A 92 -11.22 19.33 18.21
N ALA A 93 -11.98 19.11 19.28
CA ALA A 93 -11.97 17.85 20.01
C ALA A 93 -12.39 16.66 19.12
N SER A 94 -13.40 16.86 18.25
CA SER A 94 -13.84 15.83 17.31
C SER A 94 -12.81 15.51 16.22
N THR A 95 -12.13 16.53 15.67
CA THR A 95 -11.08 16.33 14.67
C THR A 95 -9.83 15.69 15.26
N ILE A 96 -9.42 16.08 16.47
CA ILE A 96 -8.30 15.46 17.18
C ILE A 96 -8.57 13.97 17.42
N SER A 97 -9.79 13.63 17.82
CA SER A 97 -10.16 12.27 18.17
C SER A 97 -10.02 11.25 17.02
N GLY A 98 -10.07 11.69 15.76
CA GLY A 98 -9.87 10.82 14.59
C GLY A 98 -8.43 10.32 14.43
N TYR A 99 -7.45 11.03 15.00
CA TYR A 99 -6.03 10.66 14.96
C TYR A 99 -5.60 9.79 16.15
N LEU A 100 -6.40 9.74 17.22
CA LEU A 100 -6.07 9.01 18.43
C LEU A 100 -6.34 7.51 18.28
N ALA A 101 -5.43 6.70 18.81
CA ALA A 101 -5.61 5.25 18.85
C ALA A 101 -6.81 4.88 19.74
N PRO A 102 -7.54 3.78 19.47
CA PRO A 102 -8.68 3.33 20.28
C PRO A 102 -8.41 3.30 21.78
N GLU A 103 -7.24 2.79 22.18
CA GLU A 103 -6.83 2.69 23.58
C GLU A 103 -6.56 4.04 24.26
N GLN A 104 -6.36 5.12 23.49
CA GLN A 104 -6.24 6.48 24.03
C GLN A 104 -7.61 7.11 24.32
N LEU A 105 -8.66 6.59 23.67
CA LEU A 105 -10.04 7.07 23.77
C LEU A 105 -10.82 6.33 24.87
N THR A 106 -10.41 5.11 25.22
CA THR A 106 -11.06 4.30 26.25
C THR A 106 -10.38 4.48 27.62
N ALA A 107 -11.16 4.29 28.69
CA ALA A 107 -10.64 4.24 30.05
C ALA A 107 -10.23 2.81 30.48
N ASP A 108 -10.14 1.88 29.53
CA ASP A 108 -9.82 0.47 29.80
C ASP A 108 -8.34 0.34 30.16
N SER A 109 -8.05 0.06 31.43
CA SER A 109 -6.69 -0.08 31.95
C SER A 109 -5.99 -1.37 31.52
N SER A 110 -6.69 -2.29 30.85
CA SER A 110 -6.09 -3.54 30.36
C SER A 110 -5.22 -3.36 29.12
N ILE A 111 -5.38 -2.25 28.37
CA ILE A 111 -4.59 -1.94 27.17
C ILE A 111 -3.74 -0.70 27.44
N SER A 112 -2.43 -0.83 27.24
CA SER A 112 -1.48 0.25 27.54
C SER A 112 -1.45 1.32 26.46
N THR A 113 -1.66 2.58 26.86
CA THR A 113 -1.37 3.77 26.05
C THR A 113 0.12 4.14 26.01
N ARG A 114 0.95 3.45 26.81
CA ARG A 114 2.42 3.58 26.80
C ARG A 114 3.06 2.54 25.88
N ASN A 115 2.53 2.42 24.67
CA ASN A 115 3.04 1.51 23.64
C ASN A 115 3.38 2.30 22.37
N ALA A 116 4.50 1.95 21.72
CA ALA A 116 4.91 2.52 20.43
C ALA A 116 3.87 2.34 19.31
N LEU A 117 3.00 1.34 19.42
CA LEU A 117 1.92 1.08 18.45
C LEU A 117 0.76 2.07 18.54
N VAL A 118 0.73 2.94 19.57
CA VAL A 118 -0.12 4.12 19.61
C VAL A 118 0.31 5.12 18.53
N ASP A 119 1.63 5.37 18.43
CA ASP A 119 2.18 6.29 17.44
C ASP A 119 2.02 5.76 16.02
N SER A 120 2.00 4.43 15.85
CA SER A 120 1.67 3.79 14.57
C SER A 120 0.27 4.16 14.08
N PHE A 121 -0.72 4.12 14.97
CA PHE A 121 -2.07 4.49 14.63
C PHE A 121 -2.17 5.97 14.21
N GLY A 122 -1.62 6.88 15.02
CA GLY A 122 -1.64 8.32 14.73
C GLY A 122 -0.91 8.67 13.42
N LEU A 123 0.24 8.02 13.16
CA LEU A 123 0.92 8.14 11.88
C LEU A 123 0.03 7.63 10.74
N GLY A 124 -0.60 6.46 10.86
CA GLY A 124 -1.50 5.92 9.84
C GLY A 124 -2.64 6.87 9.46
N MET A 125 -3.27 7.50 10.45
CA MET A 125 -4.32 8.50 10.22
C MET A 125 -3.77 9.80 9.63
N THR A 126 -2.54 10.18 9.99
CA THR A 126 -1.83 11.31 9.36
C THR A 126 -1.49 11.01 7.90
N LEU A 127 -1.10 9.77 7.57
CA LEU A 127 -0.85 9.32 6.20
C LEU A 127 -2.14 9.34 5.35
N TYR A 128 -3.30 9.02 5.93
CA TYR A 128 -4.61 9.16 5.29
C TYR A 128 -4.88 10.64 4.95
N PHE A 129 -4.72 11.55 5.92
CA PHE A 129 -4.87 12.98 5.68
C PHE A 129 -3.91 13.50 4.61
N LEU A 130 -2.63 13.14 4.70
CA LEU A 130 -1.58 13.54 3.74
C LEU A 130 -1.98 13.25 2.29
N ARG A 131 -2.63 12.12 2.04
CA ARG A 131 -3.01 11.74 0.68
C ARG A 131 -4.35 12.32 0.25
N THR A 132 -5.31 12.42 1.17
CA THR A 132 -6.70 12.72 0.83
C THR A 132 -7.11 14.17 1.09
N GLY A 133 -6.35 14.90 1.91
CA GLY A 133 -6.71 16.22 2.44
C GLY A 133 -7.87 16.19 3.44
N ASN A 134 -8.43 15.02 3.74
CA ASN A 134 -9.59 14.87 4.60
C ASN A 134 -9.17 14.46 6.01
N ASP A 135 -9.73 15.15 7.00
CA ASP A 135 -9.58 14.74 8.39
C ASP A 135 -10.24 13.39 8.63
N PRO A 136 -9.58 12.48 9.35
CA PRO A 136 -10.19 11.22 9.74
C PRO A 136 -11.35 11.48 10.70
N GLN A 137 -12.43 10.74 10.52
CA GLN A 137 -13.56 10.77 11.45
C GLN A 137 -13.22 10.01 12.74
N TYR A 138 -13.96 10.31 13.81
CA TYR A 138 -13.86 9.56 15.07
C TYR A 138 -14.02 8.06 14.83
N LEU A 139 -13.02 7.27 15.21
CA LEU A 139 -12.99 5.81 15.02
C LEU A 139 -13.27 5.35 13.57
N GLN A 140 -12.90 6.15 12.56
CA GLN A 140 -13.20 5.83 11.15
C GLN A 140 -12.70 4.45 10.72
N HIS A 141 -11.57 3.98 11.26
CA HIS A 141 -11.05 2.63 11.00
C HIS A 141 -11.99 1.48 11.41
N LYS A 142 -13.01 1.75 12.24
CA LYS A 142 -14.04 0.78 12.65
C LYS A 142 -15.28 0.82 11.78
N HIS A 143 -15.39 1.78 10.86
CA HIS A 143 -16.52 1.83 9.94
C HIS A 143 -16.49 0.59 9.03
N ALA A 144 -17.66 0.03 8.72
CA ALA A 144 -17.76 -1.23 7.99
C ALA A 144 -17.14 -1.15 6.58
N ASP A 145 -17.10 0.05 6.00
CA ASP A 145 -16.59 0.40 4.68
C ASP A 145 -15.15 0.95 4.72
N TRP A 146 -14.47 0.96 5.87
CA TRP A 146 -13.16 1.61 6.00
C TRP A 146 -12.14 1.15 4.96
N GLU A 147 -12.05 -0.16 4.69
CA GLU A 147 -11.09 -0.68 3.71
C GLU A 147 -11.40 -0.23 2.27
N GLU A 148 -12.69 -0.14 1.93
CA GLU A 148 -13.16 0.33 0.63
C GLU A 148 -12.91 1.84 0.50
N VAL A 149 -13.35 2.62 1.48
CA VAL A 149 -13.13 4.07 1.54
C VAL A 149 -11.64 4.39 1.45
N LEU A 150 -10.80 3.69 2.20
CA LEU A 150 -9.35 3.92 2.20
C LEU A 150 -8.74 3.62 0.84
N ARG A 151 -9.07 2.46 0.24
CA ARG A 151 -8.59 2.08 -1.09
C ARG A 151 -9.01 3.10 -2.14
N ASP A 152 -10.28 3.48 -2.15
CA ASP A 152 -10.85 4.32 -3.21
C ASP A 152 -10.38 5.77 -3.07
N SER A 153 -10.28 6.27 -1.83
CA SER A 153 -9.74 7.61 -1.55
C SER A 153 -8.29 7.76 -2.01
N VAL A 154 -7.48 6.70 -1.90
CA VAL A 154 -6.07 6.71 -2.32
C VAL A 154 -5.93 6.41 -3.81
N ALA A 155 -6.78 5.54 -4.38
CA ALA A 155 -6.79 5.20 -5.80
C ALA A 155 -7.10 6.41 -6.71
N GLY A 156 -7.78 7.44 -6.19
CA GLY A 156 -7.98 8.73 -6.87
C GLY A 156 -6.68 9.48 -7.21
N TYR A 157 -5.53 9.04 -6.68
CA TYR A 157 -4.21 9.62 -6.92
C TYR A 157 -3.31 8.59 -7.61
N PRO A 158 -3.40 8.41 -8.94
CA PRO A 158 -2.54 7.45 -9.64
C PRO A 158 -1.07 7.87 -9.58
N CYS A 159 -0.17 6.88 -9.56
CA CYS A 159 1.27 7.11 -9.64
C CYS A 159 1.79 6.60 -10.99
N SER A 160 2.35 7.50 -11.81
CA SER A 160 2.88 7.16 -13.13
C SER A 160 4.18 6.36 -13.08
N SER A 161 5.03 6.60 -12.07
CA SER A 161 6.30 5.89 -11.90
C SER A 161 6.11 4.46 -11.38
N TRP A 162 5.02 4.19 -10.66
CA TRP A 162 4.76 2.89 -10.04
C TRP A 162 3.26 2.68 -9.80
N GLN A 163 2.59 1.95 -10.68
CA GLN A 163 1.13 1.91 -10.74
C GLN A 163 0.49 1.27 -9.50
N SER A 164 1.17 0.31 -8.86
CA SER A 164 0.66 -0.35 -7.64
C SER A 164 0.87 0.46 -6.35
N LEU A 165 1.50 1.63 -6.43
CA LEU A 165 1.85 2.43 -5.26
C LEU A 165 0.63 2.85 -4.42
N PRO A 166 -0.48 3.35 -5.01
CA PRO A 166 -1.67 3.71 -4.24
C PRO A 166 -2.21 2.55 -3.39
N ALA A 167 -2.25 1.33 -3.95
CA ALA A 167 -2.69 0.15 -3.22
C ALA A 167 -1.74 -0.22 -2.07
N ARG A 168 -0.43 -0.07 -2.27
CA ARG A 168 0.58 -0.27 -1.21
C ARG A 168 0.47 0.76 -0.10
N TYR A 169 0.27 2.02 -0.44
CA TYR A 169 0.09 3.10 0.52
C TYR A 169 -1.20 2.94 1.35
N ALA A 170 -2.31 2.57 0.70
CA ALA A 170 -3.55 2.23 1.40
C ALA A 170 -3.35 1.03 2.36
N ARG A 171 -2.61 0.01 1.93
CA ARG A 171 -2.31 -1.15 2.79
C ARG A 171 -1.37 -0.80 3.95
N LEU A 172 -0.43 0.12 3.76
CA LEU A 172 0.40 0.67 4.83
C LEU A 172 -0.48 1.34 5.90
N ILE A 173 -1.39 2.23 5.49
CA ILE A 173 -2.35 2.89 6.40
C ILE A 173 -3.17 1.84 7.15
N LYS A 174 -3.77 0.88 6.43
CA LYS A 174 -4.57 -0.20 7.03
C LYS A 174 -3.80 -0.96 8.12
N ASN A 175 -2.54 -1.28 7.88
CA ASN A 175 -1.71 -1.99 8.85
C ASN A 175 -1.25 -1.10 10.02
N CYS A 176 -1.20 0.21 9.86
CA CYS A 176 -0.98 1.15 10.96
C CYS A 176 -2.23 1.32 11.83
N THR A 177 -3.42 1.27 11.23
CA THR A 177 -4.70 1.60 11.89
C THR A 177 -5.54 0.36 12.28
N ARG A 178 -4.91 -0.80 12.48
CA ARG A 178 -5.62 -2.00 13.00
C ARG A 178 -6.24 -1.70 14.37
N ASP A 179 -7.44 -2.21 14.62
CA ASP A 179 -8.12 -2.00 15.90
C ASP A 179 -7.31 -2.60 17.05
N GLN A 180 -6.95 -3.88 16.92
CA GLN A 180 -6.09 -4.57 17.88
C GLN A 180 -4.67 -4.03 17.83
N GLN A 181 -4.21 -3.48 18.95
CA GLN A 181 -2.90 -2.81 19.05
C GLN A 181 -1.75 -3.69 18.54
N HIS A 182 -1.73 -4.99 18.88
CA HIS A 182 -0.64 -5.90 18.54
C HIS A 182 -0.64 -6.38 17.07
N GLU A 183 -1.72 -6.12 16.32
CA GLU A 183 -1.77 -6.39 14.88
C GLU A 183 -1.19 -5.25 14.04
N ARG A 184 -0.92 -4.09 14.66
CA ARG A 184 -0.38 -2.92 13.97
C ARG A 184 1.08 -3.11 13.59
N TRP A 185 1.48 -2.54 12.46
CA TRP A 185 2.89 -2.46 12.11
C TRP A 185 3.66 -1.56 13.08
N ASP A 186 4.88 -1.96 13.42
CA ASP A 186 5.80 -1.10 14.15
C ASP A 186 6.45 -0.05 13.23
N MET A 187 7.11 0.95 13.82
CA MET A 187 7.78 2.01 13.05
C MET A 187 8.91 1.52 12.15
N ALA A 188 9.51 0.35 12.43
CA ALA A 188 10.53 -0.22 11.56
C ALA A 188 9.92 -0.80 10.28
N GLN A 189 8.78 -1.50 10.39
CA GLN A 189 7.99 -1.99 9.27
C GLN A 189 7.45 -0.84 8.43
N VAL A 190 6.89 0.19 9.08
CA VAL A 190 6.38 1.41 8.42
C VAL A 190 7.48 2.13 7.63
N ALA A 191 8.61 2.44 8.28
CA ALA A 191 9.73 3.10 7.61
C ALA A 191 10.33 2.23 6.49
N GLY A 192 10.35 0.91 6.66
CA GLY A 192 10.79 -0.04 5.65
C GLY A 192 9.92 0.02 4.38
N GLU A 193 8.60 0.02 4.52
CA GLU A 193 7.71 0.16 3.36
C GLU A 193 7.82 1.54 2.71
N LEU A 194 7.85 2.62 3.50
CA LEU A 194 8.02 3.97 2.95
C LEU A 194 9.35 4.16 2.21
N THR A 195 10.42 3.51 2.67
CA THR A 195 11.71 3.49 1.95
C THR A 195 11.57 2.80 0.59
N ARG A 196 10.86 1.66 0.55
CA ARG A 196 10.58 0.92 -0.70
C ARG A 196 9.73 1.77 -1.67
N LEU A 197 8.69 2.42 -1.16
CA LEU A 197 7.85 3.32 -1.96
C LEU A 197 8.61 4.55 -2.45
N SER A 198 9.49 5.13 -1.63
CA SER A 198 10.34 6.26 -2.04
C SER A 198 11.26 5.88 -3.19
N LEU A 199 11.89 4.70 -3.12
CA LEU A 199 12.71 4.18 -4.21
C LEU A 199 11.88 3.97 -5.49
N ALA A 200 10.67 3.42 -5.37
CA ALA A 200 9.79 3.19 -6.52
C ALA A 200 9.33 4.48 -7.21
N VAL A 201 9.11 5.57 -6.47
CA VAL A 201 8.72 6.86 -7.07
C VAL A 201 9.90 7.54 -7.75
N ARG A 202 11.08 7.54 -7.11
CA ARG A 202 12.23 8.34 -7.52
C ARG A 202 13.13 7.63 -8.53
N GLU A 203 13.35 6.33 -8.33
CA GLU A 203 14.30 5.51 -9.09
C GLU A 203 13.71 4.10 -9.33
N PRO A 204 12.56 3.98 -10.03
CA PRO A 204 11.85 2.70 -10.22
C PRO A 204 12.72 1.61 -10.84
N GLU A 205 13.66 1.98 -11.70
CA GLU A 205 14.62 1.07 -12.31
C GLU A 205 15.55 0.40 -11.30
N ARG A 206 15.76 0.99 -10.09
CA ARG A 206 16.60 0.43 -9.03
C ARG A 206 15.84 -0.50 -8.08
N VAL A 207 14.52 -0.62 -8.18
CA VAL A 207 13.72 -1.50 -7.31
C VAL A 207 14.10 -2.96 -7.53
N LEU A 208 14.59 -3.62 -6.47
CA LEU A 208 14.97 -5.05 -6.48
C LEU A 208 13.96 -5.96 -5.80
N ALA A 209 13.06 -5.40 -4.99
CA ALA A 209 12.12 -6.17 -4.19
C ALA A 209 11.14 -6.93 -5.09
N THR A 210 11.16 -8.26 -5.01
CA THR A 210 10.36 -9.13 -5.90
C THR A 210 8.86 -8.94 -5.67
N ASP A 211 8.43 -8.76 -4.43
CA ASP A 211 7.02 -8.55 -4.07
C ASP A 211 6.44 -7.27 -4.68
N MET A 212 7.26 -6.22 -4.81
CA MET A 212 6.85 -4.99 -5.48
C MET A 212 6.58 -5.23 -6.96
N TRP A 213 7.48 -5.94 -7.65
CA TRP A 213 7.29 -6.28 -9.06
C TRP A 213 6.11 -7.21 -9.31
N VAL A 214 5.82 -8.14 -8.37
CA VAL A 214 4.62 -8.98 -8.43
C VAL A 214 3.37 -8.14 -8.50
N GLU A 215 3.21 -7.22 -7.55
CA GLU A 215 2.01 -6.39 -7.48
C GLU A 215 1.95 -5.40 -8.65
N GLU A 216 3.08 -4.80 -9.05
CA GLU A 216 3.16 -3.90 -10.20
C GLU A 216 2.70 -4.60 -11.49
N VAL A 217 3.30 -5.76 -11.80
CA VAL A 217 2.96 -6.50 -13.04
C VAL A 217 1.48 -6.88 -13.07
N VAL A 218 0.91 -7.27 -11.93
CA VAL A 218 -0.50 -7.64 -11.82
C VAL A 218 -1.40 -6.41 -11.90
N THR A 219 -1.07 -5.29 -11.25
CA THR A 219 -1.84 -4.03 -11.34
C THR A 219 -1.92 -3.54 -12.78
N HIS A 220 -0.82 -3.56 -13.54
CA HIS A 220 -0.85 -3.26 -14.98
C HIS A 220 -1.77 -4.19 -15.77
N ALA A 221 -1.75 -5.49 -15.43
CA ALA A 221 -2.64 -6.45 -16.07
C ALA A 221 -4.12 -6.22 -15.72
N ALA A 222 -4.44 -5.85 -14.48
CA ALA A 222 -5.80 -5.53 -14.03
C ALA A 222 -6.38 -4.35 -14.80
N SER A 223 -5.62 -3.26 -14.94
CA SER A 223 -6.10 -2.06 -15.65
C SER A 223 -6.43 -2.33 -17.12
N ALA A 224 -5.72 -3.26 -17.76
CA ALA A 224 -5.99 -3.65 -19.15
C ALA A 224 -7.10 -4.71 -19.30
N LEU A 225 -7.60 -5.25 -18.18
CA LEU A 225 -8.60 -6.32 -18.11
C LEU A 225 -9.82 -5.82 -17.34
N ASP A 226 -10.42 -4.71 -17.79
CA ASP A 226 -11.70 -4.20 -17.27
C ASP A 226 -11.64 -3.76 -15.78
N ASP A 227 -10.47 -3.26 -15.34
CA ASP A 227 -10.20 -2.73 -13.98
C ASP A 227 -10.62 -3.68 -12.83
N ASN A 228 -10.40 -4.98 -13.01
CA ASN A 228 -10.73 -5.96 -11.98
C ASN A 228 -9.87 -5.77 -10.71
N PRO A 229 -10.44 -5.84 -9.49
CA PRO A 229 -9.69 -5.61 -8.27
C PRO A 229 -8.52 -6.57 -8.08
N VAL A 230 -7.34 -6.03 -7.78
CA VAL A 230 -6.17 -6.80 -7.37
C VAL A 230 -6.27 -7.12 -5.88
N THR A 231 -6.15 -8.39 -5.52
CA THR A 231 -6.03 -8.83 -4.13
C THR A 231 -4.59 -9.18 -3.81
N TRP A 232 -4.10 -8.72 -2.65
CA TRP A 232 -2.75 -9.01 -2.13
C TRP A 232 -2.82 -10.01 -0.99
N ASP A 233 -2.01 -11.06 -1.09
CA ASP A 233 -1.78 -12.08 -0.05
C ASP A 233 -0.41 -11.83 0.57
N GLN A 234 -0.41 -11.37 1.82
CA GLN A 234 0.80 -11.00 2.56
C GLN A 234 1.67 -12.21 2.89
N ASP A 235 1.09 -13.37 3.19
CA ASP A 235 1.87 -14.54 3.62
C ASP A 235 2.51 -15.22 2.42
N ALA A 236 1.76 -15.31 1.31
CA ALA A 236 2.27 -15.89 0.08
C ALA A 236 3.13 -14.91 -0.75
N GLN A 237 3.12 -13.61 -0.43
CA GLN A 237 3.69 -12.55 -1.27
C GLN A 237 3.16 -12.64 -2.71
N ALA A 238 1.83 -12.71 -2.83
CA ALA A 238 1.14 -12.97 -4.08
C ALA A 238 0.10 -11.90 -4.41
N ALA A 239 0.05 -11.50 -5.68
CA ALA A 239 -1.02 -10.69 -6.22
C ALA A 239 -1.93 -11.55 -7.12
N MET A 240 -3.23 -11.31 -7.05
CA MET A 240 -4.22 -12.08 -7.79
C MET A 240 -5.32 -11.19 -8.35
N ILE A 241 -5.78 -11.55 -9.55
CA ILE A 241 -7.00 -10.98 -10.16
C ILE A 241 -7.92 -12.15 -10.51
N ARG A 242 -9.17 -12.06 -10.05
CA ARG A 242 -10.25 -12.96 -10.49
C ARG A 242 -11.06 -12.25 -11.55
N LEU A 243 -11.32 -12.96 -12.63
CA LEU A 243 -12.01 -12.46 -13.81
C LEU A 243 -13.31 -13.26 -14.01
N PRO A 244 -14.29 -12.71 -14.75
CA PRO A 244 -15.51 -13.44 -15.09
C PRO A 244 -15.22 -14.77 -15.79
N ARG A 245 -16.19 -15.69 -15.73
CA ARG A 245 -16.13 -17.02 -16.39
C ARG A 245 -14.99 -17.93 -15.87
N GLY A 246 -14.62 -17.76 -14.59
CA GLY A 246 -13.72 -18.67 -13.87
C GLY A 246 -12.24 -18.50 -14.26
N LEU A 247 -11.85 -17.36 -14.83
CA LEU A 247 -10.47 -17.03 -15.15
C LEU A 247 -9.77 -16.37 -13.96
N GLN A 248 -8.49 -16.67 -13.76
CA GLN A 248 -7.66 -15.98 -12.78
C GLN A 248 -6.20 -15.85 -13.22
N ILE A 249 -5.59 -14.77 -12.76
CA ILE A 249 -4.14 -14.57 -12.77
C ILE A 249 -3.69 -14.58 -11.32
N ARG A 250 -2.67 -15.35 -11.01
CA ARG A 250 -1.97 -15.27 -9.74
C ARG A 250 -0.48 -15.18 -10.00
N VAL A 251 0.19 -14.21 -9.40
CA VAL A 251 1.64 -14.03 -9.50
C VAL A 251 2.21 -14.01 -8.09
N VAL A 252 3.33 -14.70 -7.89
CA VAL A 252 3.94 -14.91 -6.58
C VAL A 252 5.41 -14.53 -6.61
N ALA A 253 5.88 -13.89 -5.56
CA ALA A 253 7.30 -13.62 -5.37
C ALA A 253 8.02 -14.91 -4.98
N ARG A 254 9.17 -15.16 -5.60
CA ARG A 254 10.09 -16.24 -5.24
C ARG A 254 11.43 -15.65 -4.85
N GLU A 255 11.70 -15.72 -3.55
CA GLU A 255 12.96 -15.38 -2.93
C GLU A 255 13.59 -16.68 -2.37
N PRO A 256 14.92 -16.86 -2.47
CA PRO A 256 15.93 -15.87 -2.88
C PRO A 256 16.20 -15.81 -4.41
N GLU A 257 15.44 -16.55 -5.23
CA GLU A 257 15.70 -16.65 -6.68
C GLU A 257 15.46 -15.35 -7.46
N ARG A 258 14.79 -14.36 -6.84
CA ARG A 258 14.38 -13.09 -7.46
C ARG A 258 13.61 -13.31 -8.76
N LYS A 259 12.56 -14.12 -8.66
CA LYS A 259 11.67 -14.45 -9.78
C LYS A 259 10.22 -14.19 -9.41
N LEU A 260 9.43 -13.85 -10.42
CA LEU A 260 7.97 -13.87 -10.35
C LEU A 260 7.53 -15.20 -10.93
N GLU A 261 6.71 -15.95 -10.20
CA GLU A 261 6.03 -17.14 -10.71
C GLU A 261 4.56 -16.80 -10.97
N ALA A 262 4.13 -16.87 -12.23
CA ALA A 262 2.77 -16.61 -12.65
C ALA A 262 2.04 -17.89 -13.00
N SER A 263 0.81 -18.01 -12.53
CA SER A 263 -0.16 -19.00 -12.98
C SER A 263 -1.37 -18.30 -13.59
N VAL A 264 -1.74 -18.75 -14.79
CA VAL A 264 -3.00 -18.40 -15.45
C VAL A 264 -3.87 -19.64 -15.46
N GLU A 265 -5.05 -19.53 -14.86
CA GLU A 265 -5.97 -20.64 -14.71
C GLU A 265 -7.36 -20.27 -15.23
N TRP A 266 -7.98 -21.25 -15.89
CA TRP A 266 -9.39 -21.27 -16.16
C TRP A 266 -10.02 -22.46 -15.45
N SER A 267 -11.14 -22.22 -14.77
CA SER A 267 -11.98 -23.26 -14.16
C SER A 267 -13.42 -23.11 -14.63
N GLY A 268 -14.05 -24.23 -15.00
CA GLY A 268 -15.45 -24.28 -15.39
C GLY A 268 -16.35 -24.09 -14.17
N THR A 269 -16.67 -22.85 -13.83
CA THR A 269 -17.63 -22.51 -12.78
C THR A 269 -19.04 -22.37 -13.40
N GLY A 270 -19.98 -23.28 -13.09
CA GLY A 270 -21.39 -23.20 -13.50
C GLY A 270 -22.05 -24.55 -13.84
N THR A 271 -23.37 -24.55 -14.01
CA THR A 271 -24.23 -25.71 -14.40
C THR A 271 -24.32 -25.95 -15.91
N GLN A 272 -23.57 -25.22 -16.73
CA GLN A 272 -23.61 -25.38 -18.18
C GLN A 272 -22.98 -26.71 -18.61
N GLU A 273 -23.63 -27.41 -19.54
CA GLU A 273 -23.12 -28.66 -20.11
C GLU A 273 -21.87 -28.40 -20.98
N TYR A 274 -20.71 -28.33 -20.35
CA TYR A 274 -19.41 -28.11 -21.01
C TYR A 274 -18.85 -29.38 -21.70
N LYS A 275 -19.70 -30.32 -22.13
CA LYS A 275 -19.30 -31.59 -22.77
C LYS A 275 -18.43 -31.38 -24.03
N SER A 276 -18.52 -30.21 -24.66
CA SER A 276 -17.75 -29.83 -25.86
C SER A 276 -16.56 -28.90 -25.60
N VAL A 277 -16.28 -28.53 -24.35
CA VAL A 277 -15.18 -27.59 -24.01
C VAL A 277 -13.82 -28.28 -24.00
N LYS A 278 -13.75 -29.54 -23.57
CA LYS A 278 -12.51 -30.30 -23.44
C LYS A 278 -11.64 -30.29 -24.72
N LYS A 279 -12.25 -30.28 -25.92
CA LYS A 279 -11.51 -30.27 -27.19
C LYS A 279 -10.74 -28.97 -27.46
N TYR A 280 -11.12 -27.86 -26.83
CA TYR A 280 -10.48 -26.55 -27.03
C TYR A 280 -9.39 -26.25 -25.98
N LEU A 281 -9.43 -26.90 -24.81
CA LEU A 281 -8.48 -26.66 -23.72
C LEU A 281 -7.00 -26.81 -24.13
N PRO A 282 -6.59 -27.83 -24.93
CA PRO A 282 -5.20 -27.95 -25.36
C PRO A 282 -4.72 -26.77 -26.20
N ASP A 283 -5.55 -26.29 -27.13
CA ASP A 283 -5.22 -25.14 -27.99
C ASP A 283 -5.16 -23.83 -27.18
N MET A 284 -6.08 -23.63 -26.25
CA MET A 284 -6.07 -22.48 -25.35
C MET A 284 -4.79 -22.43 -24.52
N CYS A 285 -4.41 -23.54 -23.90
CA CYS A 285 -3.17 -23.68 -23.15
C CYS A 285 -1.94 -23.41 -24.03
N LYS A 286 -1.93 -23.90 -25.28
CA LYS A 286 -0.84 -23.67 -26.23
C LYS A 286 -0.73 -22.18 -26.61
N ARG A 287 -1.84 -21.51 -26.89
CA ARG A 287 -1.86 -20.07 -27.20
C ARG A 287 -1.45 -19.23 -26.01
N ALA A 288 -1.91 -19.55 -24.80
CA ALA A 288 -1.51 -18.87 -23.57
C ALA A 288 -0.02 -19.04 -23.28
N SER A 289 0.49 -20.26 -23.41
CA SER A 289 1.92 -20.58 -23.29
C SER A 289 2.79 -19.83 -24.30
N ALA A 290 2.33 -19.70 -25.55
CA ALA A 290 3.04 -18.93 -26.57
C ALA A 290 3.07 -17.43 -26.23
N ALA A 291 1.98 -16.88 -25.69
CA ALA A 291 1.93 -15.49 -25.23
C ALA A 291 2.93 -15.21 -24.09
N LEU A 292 2.99 -16.11 -23.10
CA LEU A 292 3.95 -16.04 -22.00
C LEU A 292 5.40 -16.08 -22.51
N ARG A 293 5.74 -17.03 -23.38
CA ARG A 293 7.09 -17.13 -23.98
C ARG A 293 7.49 -15.87 -24.74
N LYS A 294 6.57 -15.24 -25.48
CA LYS A 294 6.83 -13.99 -26.20
C LYS A 294 7.17 -12.83 -25.25
N GLY A 295 6.65 -12.85 -24.02
CA GLY A 295 7.00 -11.91 -22.94
C GLY A 295 8.24 -12.28 -22.13
N ARG A 296 9.06 -13.22 -22.60
CA ARG A 296 10.25 -13.75 -21.89
C ARG A 296 9.93 -14.51 -20.59
N TRP A 297 8.69 -14.93 -20.38
CA TRP A 297 8.35 -15.88 -19.32
C TRP A 297 8.81 -17.29 -19.73
N LYS A 298 9.49 -17.98 -18.81
CA LYS A 298 9.92 -19.37 -18.97
C LYS A 298 8.87 -20.30 -18.39
N LEU A 299 8.26 -21.15 -19.22
CA LEU A 299 7.20 -22.05 -18.76
C LEU A 299 7.70 -23.11 -17.77
N HIS A 300 6.84 -23.46 -16.82
CA HIS A 300 7.02 -24.58 -15.92
C HIS A 300 6.36 -25.83 -16.51
N GLY A 301 7.15 -26.64 -17.21
CA GLY A 301 6.68 -27.88 -17.83
C GLY A 301 5.63 -27.67 -18.92
N GLU A 302 4.91 -28.74 -19.23
CA GLU A 302 3.79 -28.70 -20.18
C GLU A 302 2.51 -28.19 -19.51
N PRO A 303 1.64 -27.47 -20.25
CA PRO A 303 0.35 -27.01 -19.73
C PRO A 303 -0.51 -28.16 -19.22
N LYS A 304 -1.22 -27.94 -18.12
CA LYS A 304 -2.10 -28.94 -17.50
C LYS A 304 -3.54 -28.60 -17.83
N TYR A 305 -4.35 -29.62 -18.12
CA TYR A 305 -5.79 -29.46 -18.32
C TYR A 305 -6.53 -30.71 -17.89
N THR A 306 -7.76 -30.53 -17.41
CA THR A 306 -8.67 -31.60 -17.02
C THR A 306 -9.89 -31.59 -17.95
N THR A 307 -11.02 -32.17 -17.51
CA THR A 307 -12.30 -32.04 -18.20
C THR A 307 -12.91 -30.64 -18.06
N ALA A 308 -12.55 -29.88 -17.03
CA ALA A 308 -13.18 -28.61 -16.68
C ALA A 308 -12.18 -27.55 -16.18
N SER A 309 -10.89 -27.73 -16.39
CA SER A 309 -9.88 -26.73 -16.03
C SER A 309 -8.71 -26.72 -17.00
N ALA A 310 -8.07 -25.57 -17.13
CA ALA A 310 -6.85 -25.36 -17.89
C ALA A 310 -5.89 -24.47 -17.08
N PHE A 311 -4.61 -24.82 -17.08
CA PHE A 311 -3.61 -24.20 -16.23
C PHE A 311 -2.28 -24.07 -16.97
N CYS A 312 -1.71 -22.87 -16.95
CA CYS A 312 -0.37 -22.58 -17.42
C CYS A 312 0.41 -21.89 -16.30
N SER A 313 1.63 -22.34 -16.02
CA SER A 313 2.57 -21.69 -15.11
C SER A 313 3.86 -21.31 -15.82
N ALA A 314 4.44 -20.18 -15.42
CA ALA A 314 5.71 -19.70 -15.94
C ALA A 314 6.43 -18.81 -14.91
N GLU A 315 7.74 -18.65 -15.08
CA GLU A 315 8.57 -17.77 -14.26
C GLU A 315 9.25 -16.69 -15.11
N ILE A 316 9.53 -15.54 -14.50
CA ILE A 316 10.37 -14.49 -15.09
C ILE A 316 11.28 -13.91 -14.02
N ALA A 317 12.55 -13.66 -14.36
CA ALA A 317 13.50 -13.07 -13.43
C ALA A 317 13.26 -11.56 -13.28
N VAL A 318 13.43 -11.02 -12.07
CA VAL A 318 13.18 -9.60 -11.75
C VAL A 318 14.00 -8.65 -12.64
N ASN A 319 15.23 -9.00 -13.02
CA ASN A 319 16.04 -8.18 -13.93
C ASN A 319 15.41 -8.03 -15.32
N LEU A 320 14.74 -9.07 -15.84
CA LEU A 320 14.01 -9.01 -17.10
C LEU A 320 12.75 -8.15 -16.95
N VAL A 321 12.03 -8.28 -15.84
CA VAL A 321 10.87 -7.42 -15.53
C VAL A 321 11.30 -5.95 -15.45
N ARG A 322 12.35 -5.64 -14.69
CA ARG A 322 12.91 -4.27 -14.58
C ARG A 322 13.25 -3.65 -15.93
N SER A 323 13.79 -4.44 -16.86
CA SER A 323 14.14 -3.95 -18.20
C SER A 323 12.93 -3.63 -19.08
N ASN A 324 11.78 -4.28 -18.85
CA ASN A 324 10.55 -4.07 -19.60
C ASN A 324 9.36 -4.70 -18.86
N SER A 325 8.80 -3.97 -17.89
CA SER A 325 7.70 -4.45 -17.05
C SER A 325 6.40 -4.58 -17.84
N GLN A 326 6.16 -3.64 -18.77
CA GLN A 326 5.00 -3.63 -19.65
C GLN A 326 4.91 -4.91 -20.49
N ALA A 327 6.02 -5.39 -21.05
CA ALA A 327 6.05 -6.65 -21.80
C ALA A 327 5.70 -7.87 -20.93
N ALA A 328 6.09 -7.86 -19.64
CA ALA A 328 5.76 -8.92 -18.71
C ALA A 328 4.24 -8.94 -18.43
N SER A 329 3.62 -7.79 -18.17
CA SER A 329 2.17 -7.65 -17.97
C SER A 329 1.37 -7.96 -19.23
N GLU A 330 1.79 -7.46 -20.40
CA GLU A 330 1.15 -7.76 -21.69
C GLU A 330 1.09 -9.25 -21.99
N ALA A 331 2.12 -10.00 -21.60
CA ALA A 331 2.15 -11.44 -21.78
C ALA A 331 1.08 -12.14 -20.93
N LEU A 332 0.88 -11.69 -19.68
CA LEU A 332 -0.21 -12.19 -18.82
C LEU A 332 -1.58 -11.85 -19.40
N ILE A 333 -1.77 -10.60 -19.85
CA ILE A 333 -3.02 -10.14 -20.49
C ILE A 333 -3.36 -11.01 -21.71
N ARG A 334 -2.38 -11.22 -22.60
CA ARG A 334 -2.55 -12.06 -23.80
C ARG A 334 -2.81 -13.52 -23.44
N ALA A 335 -2.13 -14.05 -22.41
CA ALA A 335 -2.34 -15.42 -21.95
C ALA A 335 -3.77 -15.65 -21.44
N VAL A 336 -4.29 -14.71 -20.66
CA VAL A 336 -5.68 -14.72 -20.17
C VAL A 336 -6.68 -14.60 -21.30
N LYS A 337 -6.46 -13.67 -22.24
CA LYS A 337 -7.33 -13.52 -23.43
C LYS A 337 -7.34 -14.78 -24.29
N ALA A 338 -6.22 -15.50 -24.38
CA ALA A 338 -6.14 -16.78 -25.08
C ALA A 338 -6.94 -17.90 -24.37
N MET A 339 -7.14 -17.78 -23.05
CA MET A 339 -7.97 -18.69 -22.25
C MET A 339 -9.45 -18.27 -22.14
N ARG A 340 -9.89 -17.19 -22.81
CA ARG A 340 -11.32 -16.85 -22.90
C ARG A 340 -12.01 -17.71 -23.97
N PHE A 341 -13.14 -18.31 -23.61
CA PHE A 341 -14.09 -18.86 -24.61
C PHE A 341 -14.78 -17.69 -25.31
N GLN A 342 -14.71 -17.67 -26.65
CA GLN A 342 -15.45 -16.73 -27.50
C GLN A 342 -16.90 -17.12 -27.61
#